data_AF-A0A3N5QT28-F1
#
_entry.id   AF-A0A3N5QT28-F1
#
_cell.length_a   1.000
_cell.length_b   1.000
_cell.length_c   1.000
_cell.angle_alpha   90.00
_cell.angle_beta   90.00
_cell.angle_gamma   90.00
#
_symmetry.space_group_name_H-M   'P 1'
#
loop_
_entity.id
_entity.type
_entity.pdbx_description
1 polymer ?
#
loop_
_entity_poly.entity_id
_entity_poly.type
_entity_poly.pdbx_seq_one_letter_code
_entity_poly.pdbx_strand_id
1 'polypeptide(L)'
;MRFTPRQEVSKKIVDAQHAEVTAWRYECLKCGHVFRVYPKGVSQKQISKRVNGMAVMLYLLGLSYGAVEIVLSSLGMGIGKTSVFRAVQAVAQQVPGLKREKLLGGYQTKAVGADVTSVRCNGKWVTVGIAVDADNGMVLSIDELPGEDAQQLQAWLEPILEAVDADVLVSDDADAFKQVSDETGRSQQVCKSHVGRNTEALVAELAALIGAGQDHSLEAIGITCEQALRDLEALQEMIHTRRPEDQPRLEAIYLRYANARKPGKGQKHEVAYRMRNLFLDRWNLWPRLCFYRTWKDEYGNEILDGTNNHCERAIGWWIKERYRSMRGYKQEQSALGISRLIALAGNHLARGLRLADLMA
;
A
#
# COMPACT_ATOMS: atom_id res chain seq x y z
N MET A 1 11.51 8.59 -46.21
CA MET A 1 12.54 7.54 -46.43
C MET A 1 11.92 6.47 -47.31
N ARG A 2 12.65 5.91 -48.29
CA ARG A 2 12.17 4.80 -49.14
C ARG A 2 12.91 3.51 -48.77
N PHE A 3 12.18 2.42 -48.58
CA PHE A 3 12.70 1.10 -48.26
C PHE A 3 12.28 0.13 -49.35
N THR A 4 13.16 -0.80 -49.73
CA THR A 4 12.83 -1.86 -50.69
C THR A 4 12.89 -3.24 -50.03
N PRO A 5 11.90 -4.13 -50.26
CA PRO A 5 12.00 -5.51 -49.82
C PRO A 5 13.10 -6.22 -50.62
N ARG A 6 13.96 -6.96 -49.92
CA ARG A 6 15.09 -7.71 -50.50
C ARG A 6 14.82 -9.21 -50.52
N GLN A 7 14.26 -9.74 -49.44
CA GLN A 7 14.18 -11.17 -49.23
C GLN A 7 13.05 -11.53 -48.26
N GLU A 8 12.29 -12.56 -48.61
CA GLU A 8 11.40 -13.28 -47.69
C GLU A 8 12.21 -14.29 -46.87
N VAL A 9 12.03 -14.31 -45.55
CA VAL A 9 12.78 -15.15 -44.61
C VAL A 9 11.80 -15.92 -43.73
N SER A 10 11.75 -17.25 -43.87
CA SER A 10 11.06 -18.10 -42.89
C SER A 10 11.77 -18.03 -41.55
N LYS A 11 10.98 -17.86 -40.48
CA LYS A 11 11.44 -17.77 -39.10
C LYS A 11 10.62 -18.72 -38.24
N LYS A 12 11.29 -19.73 -37.68
CA LYS A 12 10.71 -20.57 -36.62
C LYS A 12 10.45 -19.76 -35.36
N ILE A 13 9.31 -20.01 -34.72
CA ILE A 13 8.91 -19.37 -33.47
C ILE A 13 8.33 -20.38 -32.48
N VAL A 14 8.38 -20.03 -31.19
CA VAL A 14 7.62 -20.73 -30.15
C VAL A 14 6.26 -20.05 -30.03
N ASP A 15 5.21 -20.74 -30.45
CA ASP A 15 3.82 -20.33 -30.39
C ASP A 15 2.87 -21.54 -30.43
N ALA A 16 1.66 -21.41 -29.88
CA ALA A 16 0.64 -22.47 -29.91
C ALA A 16 0.05 -22.71 -31.31
N GLN A 17 -0.01 -21.68 -32.16
CA GLN A 17 -0.75 -21.74 -33.42
C GLN A 17 0.17 -21.75 -34.65
N HIS A 18 1.37 -21.21 -34.53
CA HIS A 18 2.29 -21.03 -35.65
C HIS A 18 3.68 -21.56 -35.29
N ALA A 19 4.15 -22.59 -35.99
CA ALA A 19 5.52 -23.09 -35.83
C ALA A 19 6.56 -22.18 -36.51
N GLU A 20 6.13 -21.43 -37.53
CA GLU A 20 6.96 -20.51 -38.29
C GLU A 20 6.15 -19.33 -38.82
N VAL A 21 6.85 -18.24 -39.15
CA VAL A 21 6.29 -17.05 -39.77
C VAL A 21 7.22 -16.50 -40.85
N THR A 22 6.66 -15.78 -41.80
CA THR A 22 7.42 -15.00 -42.77
C THR A 22 7.87 -13.67 -42.16
N ALA A 23 9.17 -13.41 -42.17
CA ALA A 23 9.77 -12.10 -41.93
C ALA A 23 10.34 -11.54 -43.24
N TRP A 24 10.34 -10.21 -43.38
CA TRP A 24 10.85 -9.55 -44.59
C TRP A 24 12.12 -8.78 -44.28
N ARG A 25 13.16 -8.97 -45.09
CA ARG A 25 14.38 -8.16 -45.04
C ARG A 25 14.20 -6.94 -45.94
N TYR A 26 14.36 -5.75 -45.39
CA TYR A 26 14.29 -4.47 -46.09
C TYR A 26 15.66 -3.81 -46.12
N GLU A 27 15.90 -3.01 -47.16
CA GLU A 27 17.07 -2.15 -47.27
C GLU A 27 16.66 -0.68 -47.41
N CYS A 28 17.37 0.20 -46.70
CA CYS A 28 17.24 1.64 -46.85
C CYS A 28 17.95 2.10 -48.13
N LEU A 29 17.19 2.69 -49.07
CA LEU A 29 17.76 3.16 -50.35
C LEU A 29 18.70 4.37 -50.22
N LYS A 30 18.79 4.99 -49.03
CA LYS A 30 19.67 6.15 -48.77
C LYS A 30 21.03 5.74 -48.21
N CYS A 31 21.07 4.75 -47.30
CA CYS A 31 22.30 4.39 -46.57
C CYS A 31 22.68 2.90 -46.68
N GLY A 32 21.90 2.08 -47.40
CA GLY A 32 22.16 0.65 -47.56
C GLY A 32 21.91 -0.19 -46.29
N HIS A 33 21.46 0.40 -45.18
CA HIS A 33 21.20 -0.34 -43.95
C HIS A 33 20.08 -1.38 -44.15
N VAL A 34 20.34 -2.62 -43.73
CA VAL A 34 19.43 -3.76 -43.87
C VAL A 34 18.85 -4.16 -42.52
N PHE A 35 17.53 -4.29 -42.44
CA PHE A 35 16.82 -4.69 -41.23
C PHE A 35 15.69 -5.67 -41.55
N ARG A 36 15.18 -6.35 -40.52
CA ARG A 36 14.05 -7.28 -40.66
C ARG A 36 12.78 -6.65 -40.10
N VAL A 37 11.70 -6.77 -40.86
CA VAL A 37 10.33 -6.45 -40.43
C VAL A 37 9.62 -7.78 -40.13
N TYR A 38 9.00 -7.84 -38.96
CA TYR A 38 8.30 -9.02 -38.47
C TYR A 38 6.78 -8.78 -38.51
N PRO A 39 5.97 -9.84 -38.67
CA PRO A 39 4.52 -9.71 -38.53
C PRO A 39 4.14 -9.30 -37.10
N LYS A 40 2.94 -8.71 -36.96
CA LYS A 40 2.41 -8.30 -35.65
C LYS A 40 2.42 -9.48 -34.68
N GLY A 41 2.94 -9.26 -33.46
CA GLY A 41 3.06 -10.30 -32.45
C GLY A 41 4.40 -11.07 -32.46
N VAL A 42 5.28 -10.81 -33.43
CA VAL A 42 6.60 -11.42 -33.53
C VAL A 42 7.69 -10.35 -33.48
N SER A 43 8.82 -10.68 -32.87
CA SER A 43 10.01 -9.83 -32.82
C SER A 43 11.23 -10.60 -33.31
N GLN A 44 12.43 -10.03 -33.16
CA GLN A 44 13.67 -10.75 -33.39
C GLN A 44 13.82 -12.02 -32.53
N LYS A 45 13.18 -12.07 -31.35
CA LYS A 45 13.22 -13.24 -30.45
C LYS A 45 12.49 -14.44 -31.09
N GLN A 46 12.79 -15.65 -30.61
CA GLN A 46 12.08 -16.87 -31.06
C GLN A 46 10.70 -17.02 -30.42
N ILE A 47 10.52 -16.48 -29.20
CA ILE A 47 9.26 -16.57 -28.47
C ILE A 47 8.30 -15.48 -28.96
N SER A 48 7.07 -15.85 -29.31
CA SER A 48 6.05 -14.90 -29.74
C SER A 48 5.60 -13.99 -28.59
N LYS A 49 5.04 -12.82 -28.90
CA LYS A 49 4.44 -11.93 -27.90
C LYS A 49 3.26 -12.58 -27.19
N ARG A 50 2.52 -13.46 -27.88
CA ARG A 50 1.40 -14.24 -27.31
C ARG A 50 1.89 -15.15 -26.19
N VAL A 51 2.94 -15.94 -26.45
CA VAL A 51 3.52 -16.85 -25.44
C VAL A 51 4.10 -16.08 -24.26
N ASN A 52 4.80 -14.96 -24.51
CA ASN A 52 5.26 -14.09 -23.42
C ASN A 52 4.08 -13.54 -22.60
N GLY A 53 2.99 -13.12 -23.25
CA GLY A 53 1.78 -12.65 -22.58
C GLY A 53 1.13 -13.73 -21.72
N MET A 54 1.04 -14.97 -22.20
CA MET A 54 0.56 -16.11 -21.42
C MET A 54 1.45 -16.36 -20.20
N ALA A 55 2.77 -16.29 -20.37
CA ALA A 55 3.73 -16.45 -19.28
C ALA A 55 3.54 -15.40 -18.18
N VAL A 56 3.33 -14.14 -18.57
CA VAL A 56 3.04 -13.03 -17.66
C VAL A 56 1.70 -13.21 -16.97
N MET A 57 0.65 -13.58 -17.71
CA MET A 57 -0.67 -13.85 -17.14
C MET A 57 -0.62 -14.95 -16.08
N LEU A 58 0.01 -16.09 -16.37
CA LEU A 58 0.17 -17.18 -15.41
C LEU A 58 0.96 -16.73 -14.17
N TYR A 59 1.99 -15.91 -14.36
CA TYR A 59 2.73 -15.33 -13.24
C TYR A 59 1.85 -14.41 -12.37
N LEU A 60 0.99 -13.59 -12.98
CA LEU A 60 0.05 -12.71 -12.26
C LEU A 60 -1.02 -13.50 -11.50
N LEU A 61 -1.44 -14.65 -12.04
CA LEU A 61 -2.37 -15.58 -11.38
C LEU A 61 -1.76 -16.35 -10.21
N GLY A 62 -0.48 -16.12 -9.89
CA GLY A 62 0.13 -16.65 -8.67
C GLY A 62 1.21 -17.70 -8.91
N LEU A 63 1.46 -18.12 -10.15
CA LEU A 63 2.48 -19.15 -10.41
C LEU A 63 3.90 -18.60 -10.22
N SER A 64 4.81 -19.46 -9.74
CA SER A 64 6.24 -19.16 -9.74
C SER A 64 6.81 -19.24 -11.16
N TYR A 65 7.98 -18.63 -11.42
CA TYR A 65 8.62 -18.72 -12.74
C TYR A 65 8.83 -20.16 -13.22
N GLY A 66 9.17 -21.07 -12.31
CA GLY A 66 9.33 -22.50 -12.63
C GLY A 66 8.00 -23.20 -12.89
N ALA A 67 6.94 -22.86 -12.14
CA ALA A 67 5.60 -23.40 -12.40
C ALA A 67 5.08 -22.94 -13.78
N VAL A 68 5.33 -21.68 -14.17
CA VAL A 68 4.98 -21.18 -15.51
C VAL A 68 5.73 -21.95 -16.60
N GLU A 69 7.03 -22.21 -16.42
CA GLU A 69 7.82 -23.03 -17.35
C GLU A 69 7.23 -24.43 -17.54
N ILE A 70 6.84 -25.10 -16.44
CA ILE A 70 6.21 -26.43 -16.48
C ILE A 70 4.90 -26.37 -17.27
N VAL A 71 4.00 -25.44 -16.92
CA VAL A 71 2.69 -25.31 -17.58
C VAL A 71 2.83 -25.05 -19.07
N LEU A 72 3.68 -24.10 -19.47
CA LEU A 72 3.85 -23.77 -20.89
C LEU A 72 4.49 -24.92 -21.67
N SER A 73 5.39 -25.69 -21.05
CA SER A 73 5.98 -26.88 -21.66
C SER A 73 4.95 -27.98 -21.87
N SER A 74 4.07 -28.23 -20.89
CA SER A 74 2.97 -29.19 -21.03
C SER A 74 1.96 -28.80 -22.11
N LEU A 75 1.84 -27.51 -22.43
CA LEU A 75 1.00 -26.99 -23.51
C LEU A 75 1.73 -26.92 -24.87
N GLY A 76 2.94 -27.47 -25.00
CA GLY A 76 3.71 -27.46 -26.25
C GLY A 76 4.37 -26.11 -26.59
N MET A 77 4.36 -25.14 -25.67
CA MET A 77 4.92 -23.80 -25.82
C MET A 77 6.10 -23.57 -24.87
N GLY A 78 6.95 -24.59 -24.69
CA GLY A 78 8.01 -24.58 -23.68
C GLY A 78 8.93 -23.36 -23.78
N ILE A 79 9.03 -22.62 -22.67
CA ILE A 79 10.02 -21.55 -22.48
C ILE A 79 10.66 -21.70 -21.10
N GLY A 80 11.97 -21.48 -21.01
CA GLY A 80 12.67 -21.60 -19.73
C GLY A 80 12.31 -20.49 -18.73
N LYS A 81 12.42 -20.76 -17.41
CA LYS A 81 12.13 -19.80 -16.32
C LYS A 81 12.78 -18.43 -16.49
N THR A 82 13.99 -18.37 -17.06
CA THR A 82 14.70 -17.10 -17.29
C THR A 82 14.00 -16.24 -18.36
N SER A 83 13.39 -16.88 -19.36
CA SER A 83 12.56 -16.19 -20.37
C SER A 83 11.27 -15.66 -19.75
N VAL A 84 10.63 -16.46 -18.87
CA VAL A 84 9.45 -16.01 -18.10
C VAL A 84 9.81 -14.79 -17.24
N PHE A 85 10.90 -14.86 -16.48
CA PHE A 85 11.40 -13.74 -15.67
C PHE A 85 11.59 -12.48 -16.52
N ARG A 86 12.28 -12.59 -17.65
CA ARG A 86 12.52 -11.44 -18.56
C ARG A 86 11.23 -10.88 -19.14
N ALA A 87 10.24 -11.73 -19.46
CA ALA A 87 8.94 -11.28 -19.95
C ALA A 87 8.19 -10.48 -18.88
N VAL A 88 8.15 -10.99 -17.64
CA VAL A 88 7.51 -10.31 -16.50
C VAL A 88 8.19 -8.98 -16.19
N GLN A 89 9.52 -8.95 -16.14
CA GLN A 89 10.26 -7.70 -15.89
C GLN A 89 10.03 -6.67 -17.00
N ALA A 90 10.00 -7.10 -18.27
CA ALA A 90 9.73 -6.20 -19.40
C ALA A 90 8.33 -5.56 -19.29
N VAL A 91 7.31 -6.33 -18.91
CA VAL A 91 5.95 -5.81 -18.69
C VAL A 91 5.89 -4.91 -17.45
N ALA A 92 6.54 -5.31 -16.35
CA ALA A 92 6.59 -4.51 -15.13
C ALA A 92 7.24 -3.13 -15.36
N GLN A 93 8.24 -3.04 -16.25
CA GLN A 93 8.85 -1.75 -16.65
C GLN A 93 7.89 -0.85 -17.45
N GLN A 94 6.89 -1.41 -18.13
CA GLN A 94 5.86 -0.64 -18.83
C GLN A 94 4.80 -0.07 -17.89
N VAL A 95 4.75 -0.55 -16.64
CA VAL A 95 3.91 0.02 -15.60
C VAL A 95 4.76 1.06 -14.87
N PRO A 96 4.64 2.36 -15.21
CA PRO A 96 5.39 3.37 -14.49
C PRO A 96 4.98 3.34 -13.01
N GLY A 97 5.80 3.94 -12.15
CA GLY A 97 5.31 4.33 -10.83
C GLY A 97 4.01 5.11 -11.01
N LEU A 98 2.98 4.73 -10.27
CA LEU A 98 1.66 5.35 -10.39
C LEU A 98 1.68 6.84 -9.99
N LYS A 99 2.84 7.37 -9.55
CA LYS A 99 3.20 8.78 -9.33
C LYS A 99 3.05 9.76 -10.52
N ARG A 100 2.46 9.39 -11.66
CA ARG A 100 2.33 10.34 -12.78
C ARG A 100 0.90 10.85 -12.89
N GLU A 101 0.77 12.17 -12.87
CA GLU A 101 -0.38 12.97 -13.30
C GLU A 101 -1.05 12.43 -14.58
N LYS A 102 -0.34 11.70 -15.45
CA LYS A 102 -0.90 11.07 -16.65
C LYS A 102 -1.76 9.82 -16.38
N LEU A 103 -1.51 9.08 -15.29
CA LEU A 103 -2.30 7.90 -14.91
C LEU A 103 -3.48 8.27 -14.02
N LEU A 104 -3.29 9.28 -13.17
CA LEU A 104 -4.34 9.85 -12.32
C LEU A 104 -5.10 11.00 -13.00
N GLY A 105 -4.67 11.43 -14.18
CA GLY A 105 -5.21 12.59 -14.88
C GLY A 105 -6.70 12.43 -15.16
N GLY A 106 -7.51 13.19 -14.44
CA GLY A 106 -8.98 13.17 -14.50
C GLY A 106 -9.65 12.23 -13.50
N TYR A 107 -8.90 11.49 -12.68
CA TYR A 107 -9.42 10.77 -11.53
C TYR A 107 -9.35 11.65 -10.29
N GLN A 108 -10.49 11.86 -9.64
CA GLN A 108 -10.58 12.58 -8.39
C GLN A 108 -11.12 11.64 -7.32
N THR A 109 -10.63 11.81 -6.10
CA THR A 109 -11.19 11.13 -4.93
C THR A 109 -11.07 12.01 -3.71
N LYS A 110 -12.11 12.00 -2.88
CA LYS A 110 -12.17 12.84 -1.68
C LYS A 110 -11.25 12.34 -0.57
N ALA A 111 -10.88 11.06 -0.57
CA ALA A 111 -10.11 10.46 0.49
C ALA A 111 -9.03 9.51 -0.05
N VAL A 112 -7.80 9.71 0.42
CA VAL A 112 -6.66 8.86 0.12
C VAL A 112 -6.27 8.09 1.37
N GLY A 113 -6.24 6.77 1.27
CA GLY A 113 -5.64 5.91 2.28
C GLY A 113 -4.13 5.79 2.04
N ALA A 114 -3.34 5.91 3.11
CA ALA A 114 -1.90 5.69 3.08
C ALA A 114 -1.45 4.71 4.16
N ASP A 115 -0.48 3.87 3.82
CA ASP A 115 0.16 2.94 4.76
C ASP A 115 1.56 2.59 4.25
N VAL A 116 2.40 2.06 5.14
CA VAL A 116 3.76 1.65 4.84
C VAL A 116 3.97 0.18 5.18
N THR A 117 4.74 -0.51 4.34
CA THR A 117 5.16 -1.87 4.61
C THR A 117 6.59 -2.10 4.19
N SER A 118 7.19 -3.20 4.65
CA SER A 118 8.56 -3.57 4.27
C SER A 118 8.62 -4.90 3.52
N VAL A 119 9.50 -5.00 2.54
CA VAL A 119 9.85 -6.26 1.85
C VAL A 119 11.35 -6.49 1.89
N ARG A 120 11.79 -7.75 1.94
CA ARG A 120 13.21 -8.07 1.91
C ARG A 120 13.74 -8.07 0.49
N CYS A 121 14.74 -7.24 0.20
CA CYS A 121 15.47 -7.20 -1.05
C CYS A 121 16.96 -7.37 -0.78
N ASN A 122 17.59 -8.35 -1.42
CA ASN A 122 19.01 -8.67 -1.27
C ASN A 122 19.49 -8.74 0.20
N GLY A 123 18.65 -9.33 1.06
CA GLY A 123 18.95 -9.46 2.49
C GLY A 123 18.57 -8.25 3.36
N LYS A 124 18.33 -7.07 2.76
CA LYS A 124 17.95 -5.82 3.42
C LYS A 124 16.43 -5.60 3.40
N TRP A 125 15.93 -4.83 4.35
CA TRP A 125 14.53 -4.36 4.32
C TRP A 125 14.43 -3.10 3.47
N VAL A 126 13.44 -3.09 2.58
CA VAL A 126 13.08 -1.95 1.74
C VAL A 126 11.70 -1.51 2.14
N THR A 127 11.56 -0.24 2.48
CA THR A 127 10.31 0.40 2.87
C THR A 127 9.52 0.75 1.61
N VAL A 128 8.24 0.38 1.61
CA VAL A 128 7.31 0.52 0.49
C VAL A 128 6.05 1.21 1.00
N GLY A 129 5.80 2.41 0.49
CA GLY A 129 4.56 3.15 0.71
C GLY A 129 3.48 2.69 -0.25
N ILE A 130 2.25 2.60 0.25
CA ILE A 130 1.05 2.36 -0.55
C ILE A 130 0.04 3.50 -0.35
N ALA A 131 -0.49 4.00 -1.45
CA ALA A 131 -1.60 4.95 -1.48
C ALA A 131 -2.77 4.33 -2.22
N VAL A 132 -3.97 4.46 -1.69
CA VAL A 132 -5.22 3.95 -2.27
C VAL A 132 -6.30 5.02 -2.22
N ASP A 133 -7.29 4.91 -3.09
CA ASP A 133 -8.57 5.55 -2.86
C ASP A 133 -9.22 4.87 -1.64
N ALA A 134 -9.55 5.65 -0.62
CA ALA A 134 -10.08 5.12 0.63
C ALA A 134 -11.56 4.73 0.57
N ASP A 135 -12.29 5.15 -0.46
CA ASP A 135 -13.71 4.84 -0.67
C ASP A 135 -13.88 3.48 -1.40
N ASN A 136 -13.12 3.25 -2.47
CA ASN A 136 -13.28 2.06 -3.31
C ASN A 136 -12.08 1.10 -3.30
N GLY A 137 -10.94 1.50 -2.73
CA GLY A 137 -9.74 0.67 -2.63
C GLY A 137 -8.88 0.58 -3.89
N MET A 138 -9.12 1.43 -4.89
CA MET A 138 -8.25 1.50 -6.06
C MET A 138 -6.85 1.93 -5.65
N VAL A 139 -5.82 1.20 -6.06
CA VAL A 139 -4.43 1.56 -5.74
C VAL A 139 -4.01 2.77 -6.57
N LEU A 140 -3.66 3.85 -5.88
CA LEU A 140 -3.19 5.10 -6.46
C LEU A 140 -1.67 5.12 -6.57
N SER A 141 -0.94 4.56 -5.60
CA SER A 141 0.51 4.40 -5.72
C SER A 141 1.12 3.28 -4.91
N ILE A 142 2.25 2.77 -5.39
CA ILE A 142 3.16 1.86 -4.69
C ILE A 142 4.57 2.33 -4.99
N ASP A 143 5.29 2.77 -3.98
CA ASP A 143 6.61 3.37 -4.14
C ASP A 143 7.57 2.97 -3.04
N GLU A 144 8.85 2.92 -3.37
CA GLU A 144 9.88 2.84 -2.35
C GLU A 144 10.00 4.17 -1.64
N LEU A 145 10.16 4.08 -0.31
CA LEU A 145 10.37 5.22 0.57
C LEU A 145 11.78 5.13 1.18
N PRO A 146 12.48 6.27 1.34
CA PRO A 146 13.75 6.30 2.05
C PRO A 146 13.60 5.98 3.56
N GLY A 147 12.37 6.00 4.07
CA GLY A 147 12.03 5.84 5.48
C GLY A 147 10.59 6.30 5.77
N GLU A 148 10.27 6.45 7.06
CA GLU A 148 8.90 6.62 7.59
C GLU A 148 8.72 7.91 8.39
N ASP A 149 9.68 8.84 8.33
CA ASP A 149 9.54 10.15 8.97
C ASP A 149 8.60 11.07 8.19
N ALA A 150 8.04 12.06 8.89
CA ALA A 150 7.02 12.96 8.35
C ALA A 150 7.46 13.66 7.07
N GLN A 151 8.71 14.14 7.01
CA GLN A 151 9.24 14.83 5.83
C GLN A 151 9.25 13.92 4.60
N GLN A 152 9.67 12.67 4.77
CA GLN A 152 9.71 11.68 3.68
C GLN A 152 8.31 11.22 3.26
N LEU A 153 7.40 11.04 4.21
CA LEU A 153 6.01 10.71 3.92
C LEU A 153 5.28 11.87 3.23
N GLN A 154 5.52 13.11 3.64
CA GLN A 154 4.96 14.30 3.00
C GLN A 154 5.44 14.40 1.55
N ALA A 155 6.75 14.32 1.32
CA ALA A 155 7.34 14.37 -0.02
C ALA A 155 6.81 13.27 -0.97
N TRP A 156 6.29 12.17 -0.40
CA TRP A 156 5.65 11.11 -1.15
C TRP A 156 4.13 11.33 -1.35
N LEU A 157 3.40 11.73 -0.30
CA LEU A 157 1.94 11.81 -0.31
C LEU A 157 1.39 13.10 -0.88
N GLU A 158 2.02 14.24 -0.61
CA GLU A 158 1.57 15.56 -1.09
C GLU A 158 1.27 15.58 -2.60
N PRO A 159 2.18 15.13 -3.49
CA PRO A 159 1.89 15.12 -4.93
C PRO A 159 0.77 14.15 -5.31
N ILE A 160 0.52 13.09 -4.52
CA ILE A 160 -0.59 12.16 -4.76
C ILE A 160 -1.90 12.84 -4.37
N LEU A 161 -1.96 13.45 -3.19
CA LEU A 161 -3.13 14.16 -2.66
C LEU A 161 -3.54 15.31 -3.57
N GLU A 162 -2.59 16.07 -4.08
CA GLU A 162 -2.84 17.15 -5.04
C GLU A 162 -3.35 16.62 -6.39
N ALA A 163 -2.77 15.55 -6.91
CA ALA A 163 -3.13 15.01 -8.22
C ALA A 163 -4.57 14.46 -8.28
N VAL A 164 -5.12 14.00 -7.16
CA VAL A 164 -6.50 13.48 -7.07
C VAL A 164 -7.47 14.43 -6.37
N ASP A 165 -7.01 15.64 -6.01
CA ASP A 165 -7.81 16.66 -5.31
C ASP A 165 -8.47 16.13 -4.02
N ALA A 166 -7.66 15.47 -3.17
CA ALA A 166 -8.15 14.83 -1.96
C ALA A 166 -8.27 15.78 -0.77
N ASP A 167 -9.40 15.69 -0.08
CA ASP A 167 -9.73 16.43 1.14
C ASP A 167 -9.20 15.75 2.41
N VAL A 168 -9.10 14.41 2.37
CA VAL A 168 -8.88 13.56 3.56
C VAL A 168 -7.75 12.57 3.37
N LEU A 169 -6.88 12.46 4.38
CA LEU A 169 -5.90 11.40 4.54
C LEU A 169 -6.41 10.34 5.54
N VAL A 170 -6.45 9.07 5.12
CA VAL A 170 -6.80 7.93 5.97
C VAL A 170 -5.54 7.14 6.29
N SER A 171 -5.21 6.95 7.56
CA SER A 171 -3.98 6.26 7.97
C SER A 171 -4.17 5.44 9.24
N ASP A 172 -3.12 4.75 9.67
CA ASP A 172 -3.02 4.27 11.04
C ASP A 172 -2.73 5.43 12.03
N ASP A 173 -2.44 5.09 13.29
CA ASP A 173 -2.16 6.04 14.38
C ASP A 173 -0.69 6.50 14.42
N ALA A 174 0.07 6.39 13.32
CA ALA A 174 1.45 6.85 13.30
C ALA A 174 1.52 8.39 13.25
N ASP A 175 2.36 8.97 14.11
CA ASP A 175 2.50 10.42 14.26
C ASP A 175 3.00 11.12 12.99
N ALA A 176 3.79 10.43 12.17
CA ALA A 176 4.29 10.97 10.92
C ALA A 176 3.15 11.33 9.95
N PHE A 177 2.09 10.51 9.86
CA PHE A 177 0.92 10.83 9.04
C PHE A 177 0.09 12.00 9.59
N LYS A 178 0.06 12.18 10.93
CA LYS A 178 -0.61 13.34 11.55
C LYS A 178 0.05 14.65 11.11
N GLN A 179 1.40 14.67 11.12
CA GLN A 179 2.18 15.81 10.65
C GLN A 179 1.93 16.07 9.16
N VAL A 180 1.97 15.04 8.32
CA VAL A 180 1.65 15.17 6.88
C VAL A 180 0.28 15.80 6.67
N SER A 181 -0.74 15.34 7.39
CA SER A 181 -2.10 15.89 7.28
C SER A 181 -2.15 17.37 7.66
N ASP A 182 -1.51 17.74 8.77
CA ASP A 182 -1.50 19.11 9.28
C ASP A 182 -0.73 20.05 8.33
N GLU A 183 0.42 19.61 7.81
CA GLU A 183 1.30 20.39 6.91
C GLU A 183 0.70 20.57 5.52
N THR A 184 -0.01 19.55 5.01
CA THR A 184 -0.71 19.63 3.73
C THR A 184 -2.07 20.30 3.86
N GLY A 185 -2.57 20.54 5.08
CA GLY A 185 -3.89 21.14 5.33
C GLY A 185 -5.07 20.23 4.99
N ARG A 186 -4.85 18.90 4.94
CA ARG A 186 -5.92 17.92 4.74
C ARG A 186 -6.49 17.48 6.08
N SER A 187 -7.76 17.09 6.09
CA SER A 187 -8.33 16.43 7.27
C SER A 187 -7.79 15.01 7.40
N GLN A 188 -7.79 14.45 8.61
CA GLN A 188 -7.30 13.09 8.83
C GLN A 188 -8.36 12.19 9.46
N GLN A 189 -8.49 10.98 8.93
CA GLN A 189 -9.13 9.86 9.61
C GLN A 189 -8.06 8.86 10.09
N VAL A 190 -7.97 8.65 11.40
CA VAL A 190 -7.11 7.61 11.99
C VAL A 190 -7.90 6.30 12.16
N CYS A 191 -7.31 5.17 11.77
CA CYS A 191 -7.97 3.87 11.78
C CYS A 191 -8.48 3.47 13.18
N LYS A 192 -9.80 3.34 13.32
CA LYS A 192 -10.47 2.97 14.57
C LYS A 192 -10.08 1.57 15.08
N SER A 193 -9.75 0.64 14.18
CA SER A 193 -9.39 -0.73 14.51
C SER A 193 -8.00 -0.83 15.15
N HIS A 194 -7.05 0.00 14.71
CA HIS A 194 -5.72 0.08 15.32
C HIS A 194 -5.79 0.72 16.71
N VAL A 195 -6.47 1.86 16.81
CA VAL A 195 -6.62 2.58 18.08
C VAL A 195 -7.38 1.75 19.11
N GLY A 196 -8.44 1.05 18.69
CA GLY A 196 -9.20 0.14 19.55
C GLY A 196 -8.33 -0.95 20.18
N ARG A 197 -7.68 -1.77 19.34
CA ARG A 197 -6.79 -2.86 19.82
C ARG A 197 -5.66 -2.36 20.72
N ASN A 198 -5.01 -1.25 20.34
CA ASN A 198 -3.92 -0.67 21.13
C ASN A 198 -4.42 -0.16 22.49
N THR A 199 -5.59 0.47 22.53
CA THR A 199 -6.17 0.99 23.77
C THR A 199 -6.65 -0.12 24.68
N GLU A 200 -7.33 -1.14 24.15
CA GLU A 200 -7.77 -2.31 24.92
C GLU A 200 -6.59 -3.05 25.59
N ALA A 201 -5.50 -3.26 24.84
CA ALA A 201 -4.30 -3.89 25.38
C ALA A 201 -3.68 -3.07 26.52
N LEU A 202 -3.56 -1.75 26.33
CA LEU A 202 -2.99 -0.85 27.33
C LEU A 202 -3.90 -0.71 28.57
N VAL A 203 -5.21 -0.67 28.38
CA VAL A 203 -6.19 -0.66 29.48
C VAL A 203 -6.06 -1.95 30.31
N ALA A 204 -6.00 -3.12 29.67
CA ALA A 204 -5.85 -4.39 30.37
C ALA A 204 -4.55 -4.44 31.20
N GLU A 205 -3.44 -3.95 30.64
CA GLU A 205 -2.16 -3.87 31.34
C GLU A 205 -2.22 -2.93 32.56
N LEU A 206 -2.76 -1.72 32.39
CA LEU A 206 -2.87 -0.74 33.47
C LEU A 206 -3.83 -1.19 34.56
N ALA A 207 -4.97 -1.80 34.20
CA ALA A 207 -5.92 -2.36 35.15
C ALA A 207 -5.27 -3.46 36.02
N ALA A 208 -4.45 -4.33 35.42
CA ALA A 208 -3.71 -5.35 36.15
C ALA A 208 -2.69 -4.74 37.13
N LEU A 209 -1.96 -3.70 36.73
CA LEU A 209 -1.00 -3.00 37.59
C LEU A 209 -1.69 -2.30 38.77
N ILE A 210 -2.82 -1.64 38.52
CA ILE A 210 -3.63 -0.99 39.56
C ILE A 210 -4.16 -2.04 40.54
N GLY A 211 -4.70 -3.15 40.04
CA GLY A 211 -5.23 -4.23 40.88
C GLY A 211 -4.16 -4.94 41.73
N ALA A 212 -2.91 -4.98 41.27
CA ALA A 212 -1.80 -5.54 42.02
C ALA A 212 -1.35 -4.66 43.20
N GLY A 213 -1.69 -3.36 43.20
CA GLY A 213 -1.42 -2.44 44.32
C GLY A 213 0.07 -2.18 44.61
N GLN A 214 0.96 -2.39 43.64
CA GLN A 214 2.42 -2.23 43.81
C GLN A 214 2.92 -0.79 43.56
N ASP A 215 2.04 0.11 43.10
CA ASP A 215 2.36 1.47 42.69
C ASP A 215 1.44 2.47 43.42
N HIS A 216 2.03 3.34 44.24
CA HIS A 216 1.32 4.37 45.03
C HIS A 216 1.26 5.75 44.35
N SER A 217 1.67 5.85 43.08
CA SER A 217 1.67 7.13 42.35
C SER A 217 0.27 7.72 42.16
N LEU A 218 -0.77 6.89 42.13
CA LEU A 218 -2.17 7.33 42.08
C LEU A 218 -2.59 8.02 43.39
N GLU A 219 -2.22 7.44 44.54
CA GLU A 219 -2.48 8.04 45.86
C GLU A 219 -1.76 9.39 46.01
N ALA A 220 -0.53 9.48 45.48
CA ALA A 220 0.26 10.71 45.52
C ALA A 220 -0.39 11.89 44.77
N ILE A 221 -1.33 11.63 43.86
CA ILE A 221 -2.14 12.64 43.17
C ILE A 221 -3.61 12.64 43.63
N GLY A 222 -3.94 11.92 44.70
CA GLY A 222 -5.28 11.88 45.29
C GLY A 222 -6.32 11.08 44.51
N ILE A 223 -5.88 10.13 43.67
CA ILE A 223 -6.78 9.26 42.88
C ILE A 223 -6.81 7.86 43.50
N THR A 224 -8.01 7.35 43.80
CA THR A 224 -8.16 5.97 44.29
C THR A 224 -8.06 4.96 43.14
N CYS A 225 -7.68 3.72 43.47
CA CYS A 225 -7.63 2.63 42.50
C CYS A 225 -9.00 2.41 41.83
N GLU A 226 -10.10 2.52 42.57
CA GLU A 226 -11.46 2.38 42.03
C GLU A 226 -11.83 3.49 41.05
N GLN A 227 -11.37 4.73 41.30
CA GLN A 227 -11.56 5.81 40.33
C GLN A 227 -10.74 5.55 39.06
N ALA A 228 -9.50 5.09 39.20
CA ALA A 228 -8.65 4.79 38.05
C ALA A 228 -9.19 3.65 37.17
N LEU A 229 -9.72 2.59 37.78
CA LEU A 229 -10.36 1.51 37.05
C LEU A 229 -11.64 1.96 36.32
N ARG A 230 -12.48 2.79 36.97
CA ARG A 230 -13.67 3.39 36.32
C ARG A 230 -13.29 4.30 35.15
N ASP A 231 -12.18 5.03 35.26
CA ASP A 231 -11.68 5.89 34.19
C ASP A 231 -11.23 5.07 32.99
N LEU A 232 -10.55 3.94 33.22
CA LEU A 232 -10.17 3.00 32.16
C LEU A 232 -11.39 2.34 31.48
N GLU A 233 -12.39 1.94 32.26
CA GLU A 233 -13.64 1.38 31.73
C GLU A 233 -14.40 2.40 30.87
N ALA A 234 -14.51 3.64 31.36
CA ALA A 234 -15.08 4.75 30.60
C ALA A 234 -14.32 5.00 29.28
N LEU A 235 -12.99 4.90 29.29
CA LEU A 235 -12.19 5.02 28.08
C LEU A 235 -12.52 3.91 27.07
N GLN A 236 -12.64 2.66 27.51
CA GLN A 236 -13.02 1.55 26.63
C GLN A 236 -14.40 1.79 26.01
N GLU A 237 -15.39 2.19 26.82
CA GLU A 237 -16.73 2.51 26.34
C GLU A 237 -16.66 3.59 25.23
N MET A 238 -15.99 4.71 25.51
CA MET A 238 -15.82 5.80 24.55
C MET A 238 -15.12 5.30 23.27
N ILE A 239 -14.05 4.52 23.37
CA ILE A 239 -13.31 3.98 22.21
C ILE A 239 -14.17 3.04 21.35
N HIS A 240 -15.15 2.36 21.94
CA HIS A 240 -16.09 1.52 21.18
C HIS A 240 -17.22 2.35 20.55
N THR A 241 -17.81 3.29 21.30
CA THR A 241 -18.93 4.12 20.80
C THR A 241 -18.45 5.16 19.80
N ARG A 242 -17.25 5.74 20.01
CA ARG A 242 -16.60 6.79 19.23
C ARG A 242 -17.53 7.97 18.98
N ARG A 243 -18.21 8.46 20.01
CA ARG A 243 -19.11 9.61 19.87
C ARG A 243 -18.28 10.89 19.85
N PRO A 244 -18.41 11.77 18.84
CA PRO A 244 -17.67 13.04 18.81
C PRO A 244 -17.88 13.87 20.08
N GLU A 245 -19.06 13.77 20.69
CA GLU A 245 -19.47 14.51 21.89
C GLU A 245 -18.76 14.06 23.17
N ASP A 246 -18.05 12.92 23.15
CA ASP A 246 -17.29 12.42 24.31
C ASP A 246 -15.95 13.14 24.51
N GLN A 247 -15.53 14.04 23.61
CA GLN A 247 -14.25 14.74 23.73
C GLN A 247 -14.07 15.52 25.05
N PRO A 248 -15.06 16.29 25.53
CA PRO A 248 -14.94 17.00 26.81
C PRO A 248 -14.89 16.03 28.01
N ARG A 249 -15.48 14.84 27.88
CA ARG A 249 -15.36 13.79 28.90
C ARG A 249 -13.91 13.32 28.99
N LEU A 250 -13.24 13.06 27.87
CA LEU A 250 -11.81 12.70 27.85
C LEU A 250 -10.92 13.78 28.46
N GLU A 251 -11.17 15.05 28.15
CA GLU A 251 -10.47 16.19 28.75
C GLU A 251 -10.63 16.19 30.28
N ALA A 252 -11.86 16.03 30.77
CA ALA A 252 -12.14 16.00 32.20
C ALA A 252 -11.42 14.83 32.92
N ILE A 253 -11.30 13.67 32.27
CA ILE A 253 -10.50 12.56 32.82
C ILE A 253 -9.01 12.91 32.80
N TYR A 254 -8.48 13.40 31.68
CA TYR A 254 -7.09 13.83 31.57
C TYR A 254 -6.69 14.81 32.68
N LEU A 255 -7.53 15.83 32.95
CA LEU A 255 -7.27 16.84 33.97
C LEU A 255 -7.13 16.27 35.38
N ARG A 256 -7.77 15.12 35.70
CA ARG A 256 -7.54 14.42 36.97
C ARG A 256 -6.09 13.95 37.10
N TYR A 257 -5.50 13.46 36.01
CA TYR A 257 -4.14 12.92 35.97
C TYR A 257 -3.07 13.95 35.61
N ALA A 258 -3.44 15.19 35.27
CA ALA A 258 -2.51 16.20 34.76
C ALA A 258 -1.33 16.50 35.71
N ASN A 259 -1.54 16.35 37.02
CA ASN A 259 -0.53 16.57 38.05
C ASN A 259 0.44 15.38 38.24
N ALA A 260 0.24 14.25 37.54
CA ALA A 260 1.15 13.11 37.60
C ALA A 260 2.54 13.52 37.10
N ARG A 261 3.57 13.25 37.92
CA ARG A 261 4.94 13.69 37.64
C ARG A 261 5.56 12.88 36.52
N LYS A 262 6.35 13.54 35.68
CA LYS A 262 7.19 12.87 34.68
C LYS A 262 8.34 12.14 35.41
N PRO A 263 8.61 10.87 35.10
CA PRO A 263 9.71 10.15 35.72
C PRO A 263 11.07 10.74 35.33
N GLY A 264 12.08 10.54 36.18
CA GLY A 264 13.46 10.91 35.87
C GLY A 264 14.02 10.12 34.68
N LYS A 265 15.08 10.64 34.05
CA LYS A 265 15.72 9.98 32.90
C LYS A 265 16.17 8.56 33.28
N GLY A 266 15.68 7.54 32.57
CA GLY A 266 16.02 6.13 32.79
C GLY A 266 15.19 5.42 33.87
N GLN A 267 14.24 6.10 34.52
CA GLN A 267 13.31 5.47 35.47
C GLN A 267 12.11 4.87 34.74
N LYS A 268 11.51 3.83 35.33
CA LYS A 268 10.26 3.25 34.84
C LYS A 268 9.12 4.25 35.00
N HIS A 269 8.18 4.22 34.07
CA HIS A 269 6.99 5.06 34.13
C HIS A 269 6.02 4.50 35.19
N GLU A 270 5.71 5.33 36.19
CA GLU A 270 4.69 5.05 37.20
C GLU A 270 3.28 5.04 36.59
N VAL A 271 2.35 4.31 37.22
CA VAL A 271 0.97 4.14 36.76
C VAL A 271 0.27 5.48 36.54
N ALA A 272 0.37 6.43 37.47
CA ALA A 272 -0.25 7.75 37.33
C ALA A 272 0.24 8.51 36.09
N TYR A 273 1.54 8.45 35.79
CA TYR A 273 2.09 9.09 34.60
C TYR A 273 1.67 8.38 33.30
N ARG A 274 1.54 7.06 33.33
CA ARG A 274 1.01 6.30 32.20
C ARG A 274 -0.46 6.62 31.93
N MET A 275 -1.28 6.72 32.97
CA MET A 275 -2.68 7.17 32.87
C MET A 275 -2.76 8.58 32.27
N ARG A 276 -1.94 9.52 32.76
CA ARG A 276 -1.84 10.87 32.21
C ARG A 276 -1.58 10.85 30.70
N ASN A 277 -0.58 10.10 30.24
CA ASN A 277 -0.22 10.05 28.82
C ASN A 277 -1.30 9.36 27.98
N LEU A 278 -1.92 8.28 28.49
CA LEU A 278 -3.02 7.59 27.81
C LEU A 278 -4.18 8.55 27.54
N PHE A 279 -4.66 9.26 28.56
CA PHE A 279 -5.79 10.18 28.38
C PHE A 279 -5.41 11.41 27.54
N LEU A 280 -4.20 11.95 27.69
CA LEU A 280 -3.71 13.04 26.84
C LEU A 280 -3.69 12.64 25.36
N ASP A 281 -3.13 11.47 25.08
CA ASP A 281 -3.02 10.95 23.72
C ASP A 281 -4.41 10.71 23.10
N ARG A 282 -5.32 10.04 23.81
CA ARG A 282 -6.67 9.76 23.31
C ARG A 282 -7.54 11.01 23.18
N TRP A 283 -7.35 11.99 24.05
CA TRP A 283 -8.00 13.29 23.92
C TRP A 283 -7.54 14.05 22.67
N ASN A 284 -6.22 14.13 22.44
CA ASN A 284 -5.65 14.79 21.26
C ASN A 284 -6.00 14.07 19.95
N LEU A 285 -6.12 12.74 19.99
CA LEU A 285 -6.47 11.91 18.85
C LEU A 285 -7.97 11.97 18.50
N TRP A 286 -8.83 12.35 19.45
CA TRP A 286 -10.28 12.18 19.35
C TRP A 286 -10.92 12.75 18.08
N PRO A 287 -10.59 13.99 17.62
CA PRO A 287 -11.16 14.54 16.41
C PRO A 287 -10.82 13.71 15.17
N ARG A 288 -9.60 13.19 15.08
CA ARG A 288 -9.13 12.34 13.97
C ARG A 288 -9.71 10.93 14.03
N LEU A 289 -9.95 10.41 15.23
CA LEU A 289 -10.55 9.09 15.44
C LEU A 289 -12.02 9.07 15.05
N CYS A 290 -12.76 10.14 15.38
CA CYS A 290 -14.21 10.24 15.15
C CYS A 290 -14.59 10.95 13.85
N PHE A 291 -13.61 11.40 13.04
CA PHE A 291 -13.85 12.20 11.84
C PHE A 291 -14.86 11.59 10.86
N TYR A 292 -14.82 10.27 10.64
CA TYR A 292 -15.73 9.55 9.74
C TYR A 292 -17.21 9.69 10.15
N ARG A 293 -17.50 9.98 11.42
CA ARG A 293 -18.86 10.19 11.90
C ARG A 293 -19.41 11.57 11.58
N THR A 294 -18.54 12.56 11.46
CA THR A 294 -18.92 13.94 11.14
C THR A 294 -18.78 14.22 9.65
N TRP A 295 -17.97 13.45 8.93
CA TRP A 295 -17.80 13.56 7.50
C TRP A 295 -18.81 12.70 6.74
N LYS A 296 -19.90 13.36 6.33
CA LYS A 296 -21.07 12.73 5.71
C LYS A 296 -21.35 13.31 4.33
N ASP A 297 -22.03 12.52 3.50
CA ASP A 297 -22.56 12.98 2.23
C ASP A 297 -23.79 13.91 2.41
N GLU A 298 -24.33 14.41 1.30
CA GLU A 298 -25.52 15.28 1.30
C GLU A 298 -26.79 14.62 1.87
N TYR A 299 -26.82 13.29 1.97
CA TYR A 299 -27.92 12.51 2.51
C TYR A 299 -27.69 12.11 3.99
N GLY A 300 -26.56 12.49 4.57
CA GLY A 300 -26.20 12.17 5.95
C GLY A 300 -25.59 10.77 6.15
N ASN A 301 -25.20 10.08 5.07
CA ASN A 301 -24.48 8.81 5.14
C ASN A 301 -22.99 9.05 5.39
N GLU A 302 -22.36 8.17 6.17
CA GLU A 302 -20.91 8.20 6.37
C GLU A 302 -20.19 7.90 5.04
N ILE A 303 -19.22 8.72 4.65
CA ILE A 303 -18.41 8.52 3.43
C ILE A 303 -17.32 7.47 3.68
N LEU A 304 -16.79 7.42 4.91
CA LEU A 304 -15.76 6.47 5.32
C LEU A 304 -16.28 5.61 6.46
N ASP A 305 -15.76 4.39 6.55
CA ASP A 305 -16.07 3.48 7.66
C ASP A 305 -15.17 3.68 8.90
N GLY A 306 -14.22 4.62 8.83
CA GLY A 306 -13.25 4.90 9.90
C GLY A 306 -12.08 3.91 9.98
N THR A 307 -11.85 3.09 8.95
CA THR A 307 -10.75 2.12 8.90
C THR A 307 -9.77 2.42 7.76
N ASN A 308 -8.55 1.89 7.85
CA ASN A 308 -7.58 1.86 6.76
C ASN A 308 -7.56 0.50 6.03
N ASN A 309 -8.67 -0.25 6.08
CA ASN A 309 -8.76 -1.63 5.55
C ASN A 309 -8.38 -1.73 4.07
N HIS A 310 -8.65 -0.69 3.27
CA HIS A 310 -8.25 -0.67 1.87
C HIS A 310 -6.73 -0.71 1.69
N CYS A 311 -5.97 0.01 2.52
CA CYS A 311 -4.51 -0.07 2.55
C CYS A 311 -4.03 -1.47 2.97
N GLU A 312 -4.57 -2.01 4.07
CA GLU A 312 -4.18 -3.34 4.57
C GLU A 312 -4.43 -4.43 3.53
N ARG A 313 -5.59 -4.39 2.85
CA ARG A 313 -5.93 -5.31 1.75
C ARG A 313 -4.99 -5.15 0.58
N ALA A 314 -4.67 -3.91 0.20
CA ALA A 314 -3.79 -3.64 -0.92
C ALA A 314 -2.35 -4.10 -0.63
N ILE A 315 -1.84 -3.92 0.60
CA ILE A 315 -0.58 -4.51 1.06
C ILE A 315 -0.65 -6.03 1.00
N GLY A 316 -1.70 -6.61 1.57
CA GLY A 316 -1.91 -8.05 1.62
C GLY A 316 -1.87 -8.68 0.23
N TRP A 317 -2.73 -8.21 -0.67
CA TRP A 317 -2.94 -8.82 -1.98
C TRP A 317 -1.86 -8.48 -2.99
N TRP A 318 -1.42 -7.22 -3.06
CA TRP A 318 -0.59 -6.75 -4.18
C TRP A 318 0.92 -6.77 -3.85
N ILE A 319 1.27 -6.87 -2.57
CA ILE A 319 2.65 -6.91 -2.11
C ILE A 319 2.95 -8.25 -1.42
N LYS A 320 2.23 -8.56 -0.33
CA LYS A 320 2.57 -9.68 0.56
C LYS A 320 2.23 -11.05 0.00
N GLU A 321 1.14 -11.20 -0.74
CA GLU A 321 0.70 -12.51 -1.23
C GLU A 321 1.73 -13.14 -2.16
N ARG A 322 2.31 -12.35 -3.08
CA ARG A 322 3.43 -12.83 -3.90
C ARG A 322 4.68 -13.04 -3.08
N TYR A 323 4.99 -12.09 -2.21
CA TYR A 323 6.18 -12.10 -1.39
C TYR A 323 6.24 -13.32 -0.46
N ARG A 324 5.11 -13.81 0.06
CA ARG A 324 5.02 -14.96 0.98
C ARG A 324 5.63 -16.24 0.41
N SER A 325 5.54 -16.43 -0.91
CA SER A 325 6.13 -17.60 -1.60
C SER A 325 7.63 -17.49 -1.86
N MET A 326 8.25 -16.35 -1.53
CA MET A 326 9.62 -16.00 -1.87
C MET A 326 10.48 -15.79 -0.62
N ARG A 327 11.79 -16.06 -0.72
CA ARG A 327 12.76 -15.72 0.34
C ARG A 327 13.09 -14.21 0.38
N GLY A 328 12.68 -13.48 -0.64
CA GLY A 328 12.99 -12.06 -0.84
C GLY A 328 13.31 -11.76 -2.31
N TYR A 329 13.22 -10.48 -2.66
CA TYR A 329 13.60 -9.99 -3.97
C TYR A 329 15.11 -9.92 -4.12
N LYS A 330 15.59 -9.97 -5.38
CA LYS A 330 17.00 -9.78 -5.72
C LYS A 330 17.32 -8.36 -6.17
N GLN A 331 16.30 -7.61 -6.60
CA GLN A 331 16.39 -6.24 -7.11
C GLN A 331 15.17 -5.45 -6.63
N GLU A 332 15.37 -4.22 -6.17
CA GLU A 332 14.29 -3.31 -5.72
C GLU A 332 13.28 -3.04 -6.84
N GLN A 333 13.78 -2.81 -8.06
CA GLN A 333 12.93 -2.64 -9.25
C GLN A 333 11.99 -3.82 -9.48
N SER A 334 12.42 -5.06 -9.19
CA SER A 334 11.52 -6.21 -9.28
C SER A 334 10.44 -6.17 -8.20
N ALA A 335 10.76 -5.76 -6.98
CA ALA A 335 9.78 -5.63 -5.90
C ALA A 335 8.68 -4.64 -6.27
N LEU A 336 9.09 -3.42 -6.63
CA LEU A 336 8.15 -2.35 -6.99
C LEU A 336 7.41 -2.65 -8.28
N GLY A 337 8.11 -3.05 -9.35
CA GLY A 337 7.51 -3.30 -10.65
C GLY A 337 6.49 -4.43 -10.63
N ILE A 338 6.77 -5.52 -9.91
CA ILE A 338 5.82 -6.63 -9.78
C ILE A 338 4.60 -6.19 -8.97
N SER A 339 4.80 -5.53 -7.84
CA SER A 339 3.67 -5.05 -7.02
C SER A 339 2.79 -4.05 -7.77
N ARG A 340 3.39 -3.11 -8.51
CA ARG A 340 2.67 -2.17 -9.37
C ARG A 340 1.89 -2.88 -10.48
N LEU A 341 2.50 -3.87 -11.14
CA LEU A 341 1.82 -4.64 -12.19
C LEU A 341 0.62 -5.41 -11.66
N ILE A 342 0.74 -5.99 -10.46
CA ILE A 342 -0.36 -6.72 -9.81
C ILE A 342 -1.44 -5.75 -9.37
N ALA A 343 -1.08 -4.62 -8.77
CA ALA A 343 -2.03 -3.57 -8.40
C ALA A 343 -2.77 -3.03 -9.63
N LEU A 344 -2.08 -2.81 -10.75
CA LEU A 344 -2.71 -2.42 -12.02
C LEU A 344 -3.71 -3.46 -12.50
N ALA A 345 -3.36 -4.75 -12.44
CA ALA A 345 -4.30 -5.82 -12.76
C ALA A 345 -5.50 -5.84 -11.78
N GLY A 346 -5.24 -5.61 -10.49
CA GLY A 346 -6.23 -5.47 -9.42
C GLY A 346 -7.24 -4.36 -9.68
N ASN A 347 -6.76 -3.16 -10.00
CA ASN A 347 -7.57 -1.99 -10.34
C ASN A 347 -8.46 -2.21 -11.59
N HIS A 348 -8.15 -3.23 -12.39
CA HIS A 348 -8.88 -3.57 -13.61
C HIS A 348 -9.72 -4.84 -13.48
N LEU A 349 -9.83 -5.47 -12.30
CA LEU A 349 -10.53 -6.76 -12.14
C LEU A 349 -11.98 -6.74 -12.67
N ALA A 350 -12.73 -5.67 -12.43
CA ALA A 350 -14.13 -5.56 -12.86
C ALA A 350 -14.30 -5.41 -14.38
N ARG A 351 -13.32 -4.82 -15.07
CA ARG A 351 -13.39 -4.47 -16.51
C ARG A 351 -12.44 -5.28 -17.40
N GLY A 352 -11.53 -6.05 -16.81
CA GLY A 352 -10.42 -6.69 -17.47
C GLY A 352 -9.24 -5.75 -17.73
N LEU A 353 -8.02 -6.30 -17.64
CA LEU A 353 -6.80 -5.64 -18.07
C LEU A 353 -6.44 -6.11 -19.49
N ARG A 354 -6.28 -5.15 -20.42
CA ARG A 354 -5.77 -5.43 -21.77
C ARG A 354 -4.26 -5.65 -21.75
N LEU A 355 -3.82 -6.82 -21.30
CA LEU A 355 -2.40 -7.17 -21.16
C LEU A 355 -1.61 -6.96 -22.47
N ALA A 356 -2.25 -7.13 -23.63
CA ALA A 356 -1.64 -6.91 -24.94
C ALA A 356 -1.05 -5.50 -25.11
N ASP A 357 -1.65 -4.48 -24.48
CA ASP A 357 -1.18 -3.09 -24.56
C ASP A 357 0.14 -2.91 -23.78
N LEU A 358 0.41 -3.75 -22.78
CA LEU A 358 1.68 -3.80 -22.04
C LEU A 358 2.74 -4.70 -22.69
N MET A 359 2.36 -5.46 -23.73
CA MET A 359 3.25 -6.32 -24.51
C MET A 359 3.78 -5.63 -25.79
N ALA A 360 3.45 -4.33 -25.97
CA ALA A 360 3.72 -3.55 -27.17
C ALA A 360 5.22 -3.35 -27.48
#